data_AF-A0A7W4UMB1-F1
#
_entry.id   AF-A0A7W4UMB1-F1
#
_cell.length_a   1.000
_cell.length_b   1.000
_cell.length_c   1.000
_cell.angle_alpha   90.00
_cell.angle_beta   90.00
_cell.angle_gamma   90.00
#
_symmetry.space_group_name_H-M   'P 1'
#
loop_
_entity.id
_entity.type
_entity.pdbx_description
1 polymer ?
#
loop_
_entity_poly.entity_id
_entity_poly.type
_entity_poly.pdbx_seq_one_letter_code
_entity_poly.pdbx_strand_id
1 'polypeptide(L)' 'MDKHIIEWTATAVSDAIKESGRTKLSVSDETGIPYPTLNRKLAAKSEFSFSELLKVAEALSVSPAAFTPPQFQVTASHAA' A
#
# COMPACT_ATOMS: atom_id res chain seq x y z
N MET A 1 -2.89 0.62 19.21
CA MET A 1 -2.57 0.48 17.77
C MET A 1 -2.55 1.89 17.21
N ASP A 2 -1.47 2.30 16.54
CA ASP A 2 -1.34 3.68 16.07
C ASP A 2 -2.20 3.88 14.83
N LYS A 3 -3.43 4.35 15.05
CA LYS A 3 -4.47 4.52 14.03
C LYS A 3 -3.98 5.37 12.85
N HIS A 4 -3.07 6.31 13.11
CA HIS A 4 -2.51 7.19 12.09
C HIS A 4 -1.66 6.44 11.05
N ILE A 5 -0.93 5.40 11.45
CA ILE A 5 -0.09 4.63 10.53
C ILE A 5 -0.93 3.76 9.61
N ILE A 6 -1.98 3.12 10.13
CA ILE A 6 -2.89 2.29 9.33
C ILE A 6 -3.61 3.16 8.29
N GLU A 7 -4.08 4.34 8.70
CA GLU A 7 -4.74 5.30 7.81
C GLU A 7 -3.79 5.81 6.72
N TRP A 8 -2.53 6.10 7.07
CA TRP A 8 -1.53 6.52 6.10
C TRP A 8 -1.29 5.42 5.05
N THR A 9 -0.99 4.18 5.47
CA THR A 9 -0.72 3.07 4.54
C THR A 9 -1.94 2.75 3.69
N ALA A 10 -3.14 2.74 4.28
CA ALA A 10 -4.38 2.52 3.54
C ALA A 10 -4.62 3.60 2.48
N THR A 11 -4.30 4.85 2.79
CA THR A 11 -4.38 5.98 1.86
C THR A 11 -3.37 5.85 0.74
N ALA A 12 -2.09 5.61 1.05
CA ALA A 12 -1.03 5.43 0.06
C ALA A 12 -1.35 4.30 -0.94
N VAL A 13 -1.85 3.17 -0.46
CA VAL A 13 -2.29 2.06 -1.33
C VAL A 13 -3.52 2.44 -2.15
N SER A 14 -4.51 3.10 -1.54
CA SER A 14 -5.73 3.54 -2.23
C SER A 14 -5.42 4.49 -3.38
N ASP A 15 -4.49 5.42 -3.17
CA ASP A 15 -4.10 6.40 -4.18
C ASP A 15 -3.29 5.75 -5.30
N ALA A 16 -2.35 4.85 -4.98
CA ALA A 16 -1.64 4.08 -6.01
C ALA A 16 -2.59 3.24 -6.89
N ILE A 17 -3.63 2.62 -6.32
CA ILE A 17 -4.64 1.90 -7.10
C ILE A 17 -5.37 2.86 -8.05
N LYS A 18 -5.79 4.04 -7.58
CA LYS A 18 -6.47 5.04 -8.43
C LYS A 18 -5.57 5.55 -9.55
N GLU A 19 -4.32 5.90 -9.23
CA GLU A 19 -3.35 6.45 -10.17
C GLU A 19 -2.96 5.43 -11.27
N SER A 20 -2.93 4.14 -10.93
CA SER A 20 -2.70 3.07 -11.90
C SER A 20 -3.87 2.85 -12.88
N GLY A 21 -5.04 3.47 -12.64
CA GLY A 21 -6.26 3.23 -13.40
C GLY A 21 -6.89 1.85 -13.17
N ARG A 22 -6.41 1.09 -12.19
CA ARG A 22 -6.85 -0.28 -11.92
C ARG A 22 -8.01 -0.29 -10.93
N THR A 23 -8.85 -1.32 -11.02
CA THR A 23 -9.94 -1.50 -10.07
C THR A 23 -9.46 -2.26 -8.83
N LYS A 24 -10.12 -2.04 -7.69
CA LYS A 24 -9.90 -2.86 -6.49
C LYS A 24 -10.12 -4.36 -6.75
N LEU A 25 -11.05 -4.70 -7.65
CA LEU A 25 -11.32 -6.09 -8.04
C LEU A 25 -10.12 -6.68 -8.79
N SER A 26 -9.61 -6.01 -9.83
CA SER A 26 -8.42 -6.48 -10.55
C SER A 26 -7.19 -6.62 -9.64
N VAL A 27 -7.01 -5.73 -8.67
CA VAL A 27 -5.92 -5.82 -7.70
C VAL A 27 -6.12 -6.98 -6.72
N SER A 28 -7.36 -7.21 -6.27
CA SER A 28 -7.71 -8.38 -5.45
C SER A 28 -7.36 -9.68 -6.17
N ASP A 29 -7.76 -9.80 -7.43
CA ASP A 29 -7.56 -11.01 -8.24
C ASP A 29 -6.06 -11.29 -8.46
N GLU A 30 -5.28 -10.26 -8.77
CA GLU A 30 -3.84 -10.41 -9.06
C GLU A 30 -2.99 -10.66 -7.80
N THR A 31 -3.33 -10.00 -6.69
CA THR A 31 -2.58 -10.15 -5.42
C THR A 31 -2.98 -11.40 -4.63
N GLY A 32 -4.14 -11.98 -4.94
CA GLY A 32 -4.77 -13.04 -4.16
C GLY A 32 -5.31 -12.57 -2.80
N ILE A 33 -5.37 -11.26 -2.54
CA ILE A 33 -6.01 -10.70 -1.35
C ILE A 33 -7.52 -10.65 -1.62
N PRO A 34 -8.37 -11.36 -0.85
CA PRO A 34 -9.80 -11.37 -1.12
C PRO A 34 -10.38 -9.95 -1.12
N TYR A 35 -11.24 -9.62 -2.09
CA TYR A 35 -11.82 -8.29 -2.24
C TYR A 35 -12.40 -7.70 -0.94
N PRO A 36 -13.17 -8.44 -0.10
CA PRO A 36 -13.65 -7.91 1.17
C PRO A 36 -12.51 -7.57 2.15
N THR A 37 -11.46 -8.38 2.17
CA THR A 37 -10.26 -8.16 2.97
C THR A 37 -9.49 -6.94 2.47
N LEU A 38 -9.27 -6.81 1.16
CA LEU A 38 -8.65 -5.63 0.56
C LEU A 38 -9.43 -4.37 0.90
N ASN A 39 -10.76 -4.37 0.71
CA ASN A 39 -11.59 -3.21 0.98
C ASN A 39 -11.59 -2.83 2.47
N ARG A 40 -11.54 -3.80 3.38
CA ARG A 40 -11.41 -3.56 4.82
C ARG A 40 -10.06 -2.90 5.17
N LYS A 41 -8.97 -3.35 4.56
CA LYS A 41 -7.63 -2.76 4.74
C LYS A 41 -7.55 -1.34 4.19
N LEU A 42 -8.11 -1.11 3.00
CA LEU A 42 -8.22 0.23 2.40
C LEU A 42 -9.10 1.20 3.23
N ALA A 43 -10.05 0.67 4.01
CA ALA A 43 -10.84 1.45 4.97
C ALA A 43 -10.15 1.63 6.34
N ALA A 44 -8.86 1.31 6.43
CA ALA A 44 -8.04 1.36 7.64
C ALA A 44 -8.61 0.57 8.83
N LYS A 45 -9.40 -0.49 8.56
CA LYS A 45 -9.97 -1.36 9.61
C LYS A 45 -9.04 -2.51 9.98
N SER A 46 -7.97 -2.73 9.22
CA SER A 46 -6.89 -3.68 9.50
C SER A 46 -5.63 -3.29 8.74
N GLU A 47 -4.46 -3.61 9.27
CA GLU A 47 -3.16 -3.35 8.64
C GLU A 47 -2.94 -4.19 7.37
N PHE A 48 -2.09 -3.68 6.48
CA PHE A 48 -1.41 -4.49 5.46
C PHE A 48 -0.15 -5.11 6.08
N SER A 49 0.09 -6.40 5.82
CA SER A 49 1.40 -6.99 6.08
C SER A 49 2.42 -6.52 5.03
N PHE A 50 3.70 -6.66 5.33
CA PHE A 50 4.76 -6.33 4.37
C PHE A 50 4.69 -7.17 3.09
N SER A 51 4.30 -8.44 3.20
CA SER A 51 4.11 -9.32 2.04
C SER A 51 2.92 -8.89 1.17
N GLU A 52 1.84 -8.38 1.77
CA GLU A 52 0.71 -7.82 1.01
C GLU A 52 1.11 -6.51 0.31
N LEU A 53 1.89 -5.64 0.97
CA LEU A 53 2.39 -4.41 0.35
C LEU A 53 3.29 -4.71 -0.84
N LEU A 54 4.17 -5.72 -0.75
CA LEU A 54 5.00 -6.15 -1.87
C LEU A 54 4.15 -6.64 -3.05
N LYS A 55 3.16 -7.51 -2.80
CA LYS A 55 2.25 -8.00 -3.84
C LYS A 55 1.48 -6.88 -4.53
N VAL A 56 0.98 -5.93 -3.75
CA VAL A 56 0.28 -4.76 -4.29
C VAL A 56 1.24 -3.90 -5.12
N ALA A 57 2.48 -3.71 -4.67
CA ALA A 57 3.48 -2.94 -5.41
C ALA A 57 3.80 -3.58 -6.76
N GLU A 58 3.99 -4.90 -6.79
CA GLU A 58 4.18 -5.68 -8.00
C GLU A 58 2.97 -5.55 -8.94
N ALA A 59 1.76 -5.75 -8.41
CA ALA A 59 0.51 -5.66 -9.19
C ALA A 59 0.22 -4.26 -9.75
N LEU A 60 0.80 -3.22 -9.15
CA LEU A 60 0.66 -1.84 -9.59
C LEU A 60 1.90 -1.31 -10.34
N SER A 61 2.95 -2.14 -10.48
CA SER A 61 4.23 -1.75 -11.07
C SER A 61 4.86 -0.50 -10.42
N VAL A 62 4.77 -0.41 -9.09
CA VAL A 62 5.39 0.66 -8.29
C VAL A 62 6.44 0.09 -7.34
N SER A 63 7.35 0.95 -6.85
CA SER A 63 8.31 0.54 -5.81
C SER A 63 7.57 0.20 -4.50
N PRO A 64 7.87 -0.92 -3.82
CA PRO A 64 7.31 -1.22 -2.50
C PRO A 64 7.59 -0.14 -1.45
N ALA A 65 8.67 0.63 -1.62
CA ALA A 65 9.00 1.76 -0.75
C ALA A 65 7.95 2.89 -0.81
N ALA A 66 7.14 2.96 -1.86
CA ALA A 66 6.03 3.92 -1.97
C ALA A 66 4.97 3.73 -0.86
N PHE A 67 4.89 2.53 -0.28
CA PHE A 67 3.98 2.23 0.84
C PHE A 67 4.64 2.30 2.21
N THR A 68 5.83 2.92 2.30
CA THR A 68 6.49 3.19 3.57
C THR A 68 6.28 4.64 3.98
N PRO A 69 5.90 4.91 5.25
CA PRO A 69 5.71 6.27 5.74
C PRO A 69 6.96 7.14 5.53
N PRO A 70 6.83 8.48 5.38
CA PRO A 70 7.95 9.37 5.09
C PRO A 70 9.11 9.27 6.09
N GLN A 71 8.84 8.88 7.34
CA GLN A 71 9.86 8.67 8.39
C GLN A 71 10.86 7.55 8.05
N PHE A 72 10.48 6.63 7.16
CA PHE A 72 11.35 5.55 6.67
C PHE A 72 12.08 5.93 5.37
N GLN A 73 11.71 7.04 4.75
CA GLN A 73 12.38 7.52 3.55
C GLN A 73 13.67 8.20 4.00
N VAL A 74 14.80 7.51 3.83
CA VAL A 74 16.12 8.11 4.04
C VAL A 74 16.25 9.22 3.01
N THR A 75 16.18 10.48 3.46
CA THR A 75 16.58 11.61 2.63
C THR A 75 18.06 11.39 2.33
N ALA A 76 18.41 11.18 1.06
CA ALA A 76 19.81 11.05 0.66
C ALA A 76 20.54 12.36 0.99
N SER A 77 21.02 12.49 2.22
CA SER A 77 21.77 13.63 2.73
C SER A 77 23.00 13.08 3.46
N HIS A 78 23.95 12.57 2.68
CA HIS A 78 25.38 12.86 2.78
C HIS A 78 26.13 11.95 1.80
N ALA A 79 26.53 12.52 0.65
CA ALA A 79 27.77 12.12 0.01
C ALA A 79 28.74 13.28 0.26
N ALA A 80 29.59 13.12 1.26
CA ALA A 80 30.84 13.88 1.41
C ALA A 80 31.97 13.02 0.83
#